data_AF-A0A4Q9QR05-F1
#
_entry.id   AF-A0A4Q9QR05-F1
#
_cell.length_a   1.000
_cell.length_b   1.000
_cell.length_c   1.000
_cell.angle_alpha   90.00
_cell.angle_beta   90.00
_cell.angle_gamma   90.00
#
_symmetry.space_group_name_H-M   'P 1'
#
loop_
_entity.id
_entity.type
_entity.pdbx_description
1 polymer ?
#
loop_
_entity_poly.entity_id
_entity_poly.type
_entity_poly.pdbx_seq_one_letter_code
_entity_poly.pdbx_strand_id
1 'polypeptide(L)' 'MWHKVESDTDFKAPGYGVLDLTGYWQPVALDGVKLQAGPFNLLDKKYWNAVSIDTLSQPEDYYSEAGRNFRVSASWQF' A
#
# COMPACT_ATOMS: atom_id res chain seq x y z
N MET A 1 -45.64 -1.93 0.11
CA MET A 1 -44.49 -2.10 1.02
C MET A 1 -43.37 -2.75 0.21
N TRP A 2 -42.31 -2.02 -0.08
CA TRP A 2 -41.18 -2.56 -0.84
C TRP A 2 -40.15 -3.07 0.17
N HIS A 3 -39.88 -4.37 0.17
CA HIS A 3 -38.77 -4.94 0.94
C HIS A 3 -37.48 -4.61 0.19
N LYS A 4 -36.67 -3.73 0.78
CA LYS A 4 -35.28 -3.55 0.36
C LYS A 4 -34.55 -4.80 0.82
N VAL A 5 -34.26 -5.71 -0.10
CA VAL A 5 -33.33 -6.81 0.15
C VAL A 5 -31.97 -6.13 0.19
N GLU A 6 -31.50 -5.82 1.39
CA GLU A 6 -30.13 -5.35 1.59
C GLU A 6 -29.25 -6.58 1.35
N SER A 7 -28.68 -6.67 0.15
CA SER A 7 -27.64 -7.65 -0.13
C SER A 7 -26.47 -7.31 0.76
N ASP A 8 -26.25 -8.13 1.80
CA ASP A 8 -25.20 -8.01 2.82
C ASP A 8 -23.78 -8.24 2.24
N THR A 9 -23.56 -7.91 0.97
CA THR A 9 -22.34 -8.16 0.18
C THR A 9 -21.42 -6.94 0.07
N ASP A 10 -21.77 -5.81 0.69
CA ASP A 10 -20.88 -4.65 0.74
C ASP A 10 -19.80 -4.89 1.80
N PHE A 11 -18.65 -5.38 1.35
CA PHE A 11 -17.46 -5.49 2.19
C PHE A 11 -17.04 -4.10 2.68
N LYS A 12 -17.01 -3.93 4.00
CA LYS A 12 -16.51 -2.70 4.63
C LYS A 12 -15.10 -2.91 5.16
N ALA A 13 -14.12 -2.41 4.42
CA ALA A 13 -12.73 -2.46 4.84
C ALA A 13 -12.54 -1.75 6.21
N PRO A 14 -11.92 -2.41 7.21
CA PRO A 14 -11.59 -1.78 8.48
C PRO A 14 -10.62 -0.61 8.32
N GLY A 15 -10.71 0.37 9.22
CA GLY A 15 -9.70 1.43 9.30
C GLY A 15 -8.30 0.87 9.58
N TYR A 16 -7.29 1.40 8.90
CA TYR A 16 -5.91 0.96 9.02
C TYR A 16 -4.94 2.13 9.00
N GLY A 17 -3.74 1.89 9.53
CA GLY A 17 -2.59 2.77 9.40
C GLY A 17 -1.36 1.92 9.10
N VAL A 18 -0.53 2.40 8.17
CA VAL A 18 0.78 1.80 7.84
C VAL A 18 1.88 2.81 8.13
N LEU A 19 3.06 2.30 8.47
CA LEU A 19 4.26 3.11 8.71
C LEU A 19 5.29 2.79 7.65
N ASP A 20 5.73 3.82 6.93
CA ASP A 20 6.79 3.71 5.92
C ASP A 20 8.03 4.47 6.39
N LEU A 21 9.20 3.90 6.10
CA LEU A 21 10.48 4.53 6.42
C LEU A 21 11.31 4.57 5.14
N THR A 22 11.63 5.78 4.69
CA THR A 22 12.47 5.97 3.51
C THR A 22 13.64 6.88 3.85
N GLY A 23 14.79 6.55 3.28
CA GLY A 23 16.01 7.33 3.35
C GLY A 23 16.53 7.63 1.95
N TYR A 24 17.35 8.67 1.86
CA TYR A 24 18.10 8.96 0.66
C TYR A 24 19.54 9.30 1.00
N TRP A 25 20.43 9.04 0.06
CA TRP A 25 21.85 9.36 0.15
C TRP A 25 22.35 9.91 -1.18
N GLN A 26 23.13 10.99 -1.11
CA GLN A 26 23.80 11.60 -2.25
C GLN A 26 25.32 11.49 -2.01
N PRO A 27 25.99 10.51 -2.63
CA PRO A 27 27.41 10.29 -2.43
C PRO A 27 28.22 11.43 -3.04
N VAL A 28 29.11 12.04 -2.26
CA VAL A 28 30.00 13.13 -2.76
C VAL A 28 30.92 12.64 -3.88
N ALA A 29 31.25 11.34 -3.93
CA ALA A 29 32.08 10.77 -4.99
C ALA A 29 31.34 10.58 -6.33
N LEU A 30 30.01 10.74 -6.37
CA LEU A 30 29.18 10.51 -7.53
C LEU A 30 28.31 11.74 -7.81
N ASP A 31 28.89 12.70 -8.54
CA ASP A 31 28.21 13.97 -8.84
C ASP A 31 26.85 13.75 -9.52
N GLY A 32 25.83 14.37 -8.93
CA GLY A 32 24.46 14.32 -9.43
C GLY A 32 23.69 13.04 -9.10
N VAL A 33 24.29 12.04 -8.44
CA VAL A 33 23.60 10.79 -8.08
C VAL A 33 22.83 10.93 -6.76
N LYS A 34 21.58 10.48 -6.76
CA LYS A 34 20.75 10.30 -5.57
C LYS A 34 20.26 8.86 -5.48
N LEU A 35 20.58 8.20 -4.38
CA LEU A 35 20.07 6.89 -4.03
C LEU A 35 18.93 7.06 -3.03
N GLN A 36 17.86 6.28 -3.19
CA GLN A 36 16.74 6.24 -2.24
C GLN A 36 16.41 4.80 -1.94
N ALA A 37 16.11 4.50 -0.68
CA ALA A 37 15.72 3.18 -0.27
C ALA A 37 14.82 3.22 0.97
N GLY A 38 13.96 2.23 1.12
CA GLY A 38 13.17 2.12 2.32
C GLY A 38 12.25 0.91 2.36
N PRO A 39 11.98 0.37 3.57
CA PRO A 39 10.83 -0.49 3.80
C PRO A 39 9.52 0.30 3.82
N PHE A 40 8.48 -0.34 3.29
CA PHE A 40 7.08 0.07 3.35
C PHE A 40 6.30 -0.94 4.19
N ASN A 41 5.26 -0.47 4.88
CA ASN A 41 4.47 -1.26 5.82
C ASN A 41 5.35 -1.94 6.89
N LEU A 42 6.13 -1.14 7.63
CA LEU A 42 7.05 -1.58 8.67
C LEU A 42 6.41 -2.40 9.79
N LEU A 43 5.10 -2.32 9.98
CA LEU A 43 4.38 -3.09 10.99
C LEU A 43 3.73 -4.36 10.41
N ASP A 44 3.95 -4.64 9.12
CA ASP A 44 3.37 -5.77 8.38
C ASP A 44 1.86 -5.89 8.58
N LYS A 45 1.17 -4.76 8.51
CA LYS A 45 -0.27 -4.69 8.68
C LYS A 45 -0.94 -5.27 7.43
N LYS A 46 -1.82 -6.25 7.62
CA LYS A 46 -2.80 -6.64 6.59
C LYS A 46 -3.93 -5.60 6.53
N TYR A 47 -4.21 -5.07 5.34
CA TYR A 47 -5.23 -4.03 5.13
C TYR A 47 -5.84 -4.11 3.72
N TRP A 48 -6.91 -3.36 3.50
CA TRP A 48 -7.66 -3.30 2.24
C TRP A 48 -7.94 -1.85 1.87
N ASN A 49 -7.83 -1.50 0.59
CA ASN A 49 -8.23 -0.19 0.12
C ASN A 49 -9.75 -0.14 -0.11
N ALA A 50 -10.46 0.59 0.76
CA ALA A 50 -11.93 0.69 0.74
C ALA A 50 -12.49 1.28 -0.56
N VAL A 51 -11.70 2.04 -1.33
CA VAL A 51 -12.12 2.65 -2.59
C VAL A 51 -12.18 1.62 -3.73
N SER A 52 -11.60 0.44 -3.55
CA SER A 52 -11.33 -0.51 -4.66
C SER A 52 -12.26 -1.73 -4.68
N ILE A 53 -13.24 -1.83 -3.78
CA ILE A 53 -14.04 -3.05 -3.62
C ILE A 53 -15.54 -2.70 -3.62
N ASP A 54 -16.15 -2.72 -4.80
CA ASP A 54 -17.60 -2.52 -4.96
C ASP A 54 -18.38 -3.83 -4.77
N THR A 55 -17.82 -4.97 -5.20
CA THR A 55 -18.40 -6.31 -5.01
C THR A 55 -17.30 -7.36 -4.90
N LEU A 56 -17.40 -8.23 -3.90
CA LEU A 56 -16.46 -9.34 -3.73
C LEU A 56 -16.78 -10.47 -4.71
N SER A 57 -15.91 -10.70 -5.69
CA SER A 57 -15.96 -11.89 -6.57
C SER A 57 -15.00 -13.00 -6.12
N GLN A 58 -14.19 -12.71 -5.11
CA GLN A 58 -13.21 -13.59 -4.47
C GLN A 58 -13.30 -13.44 -2.94
N PRO A 59 -12.70 -14.35 -2.15
CA PRO A 59 -12.56 -14.14 -0.71
C PRO A 59 -11.90 -12.79 -0.39
N GLU A 60 -12.33 -12.12 0.69
CA GLU A 60 -11.86 -10.79 1.09
C GLU A 60 -10.33 -10.65 1.08
N ASP A 61 -9.65 -11.68 1.56
CA ASP A 61 -8.19 -11.77 1.63
C ASP A 61 -7.48 -11.64 0.28
N TYR A 62 -8.15 -11.96 -0.82
CA TYR A 62 -7.61 -11.76 -2.17
C TYR A 62 -7.35 -10.29 -2.48
N TYR A 63 -8.17 -9.40 -1.92
CA TYR A 63 -8.07 -7.95 -2.13
C TYR A 63 -7.20 -7.25 -1.09
N SER A 64 -6.53 -8.00 -0.20
CA SER A 64 -5.62 -7.38 0.76
C SER A 64 -4.42 -6.80 0.04
N GLU A 65 -3.99 -5.63 0.48
CA GLU A 65 -2.82 -4.94 -0.03
C GLU A 65 -1.53 -5.65 0.36
N ALA A 66 -0.44 -5.29 -0.32
CA ALA A 66 0.87 -5.87 -0.04
C ALA A 66 1.27 -5.67 1.43
N GLY A 67 1.79 -6.75 2.03
CA GLY A 67 2.47 -6.69 3.33
C GLY A 67 3.75 -5.86 3.27
N ARG A 68 4.66 -6.11 4.21
CA ARG A 68 5.96 -5.44 4.24
C ARG A 68 6.74 -5.66 2.94
N ASN A 69 7.18 -4.57 2.31
CA ASN A 69 7.97 -4.61 1.09
C ASN A 69 9.10 -3.58 1.12
N PHE A 70 10.05 -3.69 0.18
CA PHE A 70 11.23 -2.82 0.10
C PHE A 70 11.34 -2.22 -1.29
N ARG A 71 11.70 -0.94 -1.36
CA ARG A 71 12.03 -0.27 -2.63
C ARG A 71 13.42 0.33 -2.56
N VAL A 72 14.12 0.26 -3.68
CA VAL A 72 15.40 0.94 -3.93
C VAL A 72 15.30 1.64 -5.27
N SER A 73 15.77 2.87 -5.37
CA SER A 73 15.88 3.63 -6.60
C SER A 73 17.17 4.43 -6.65
N ALA A 74 17.61 4.75 -7.86
CA ALA A 74 18.71 5.66 -8.13
C ALA A 74 18.27 6.65 -9.21
N SER A 75 18.63 7.92 -9.06
CA SER A 75 18.45 8.95 -10.08
C SER A 75 19.75 9.70 -10.29
N TRP A 76 19.95 10.23 -11.49
CA TRP A 76 21.12 11.01 -11.87
C TRP A 76 20.70 12.29 -12.58
N GLN A 77 21.30 13.42 -12.19
CA GLN A 77 21.06 14.74 -12.76
C GLN A 77 22.39 15.31 -13.30
N PHE A 78 22.36 15.85 -14.53
CA PHE A 78 23.49 16.47 -15.23
C PHE A 78 23.44 18.01 -15.18
#